data_AF-A0A1F4VKK2-F1
#
_entry.id   AF-A0A1F4VKK2-F1
#
_cell.length_a   1.000
_cell.length_b   1.000
_cell.length_c   1.000
_cell.angle_alpha   90.00
_cell.angle_beta   90.00
_cell.angle_gamma   90.00
#
_symmetry.space_group_name_H-M   'P 1'
#
loop_
_entity.id
_entity.type
_entity.pdbx_description
1 polymer ?
#
loop_
_entity_poly.entity_id
_entity_poly.type
_entity_poly.pdbx_seq_one_letter_code
_entity_poly.pdbx_strand_id
1 'polypeptide(L)'
;MQIKLPIFLPDATRAVVKGVDSNDLISCGEKDRPLLIAVIQGGFDKELRKECAEQLFEIGFDGYGAGGYLMQEGVFSEDIMEFMANLIPSGKLKFALGVGAPNDIVKSFK
;
A
#
# COMPACT_ATOMS: atom_id res chain seq x y z
N MET A 1 -21.45 -3.13 -29.34
CA MET A 1 -20.02 -3.43 -29.60
C MET A 1 -19.67 -4.68 -28.80
N GLN A 2 -19.63 -5.85 -29.44
CA GLN A 2 -19.48 -7.14 -28.76
C GLN A 2 -18.00 -7.55 -28.84
N ILE A 3 -17.29 -7.57 -27.70
CA ILE A 3 -15.87 -7.89 -27.67
C ILE A 3 -15.73 -9.42 -27.72
N LYS A 4 -14.99 -9.94 -28.71
CA LYS A 4 -14.66 -11.37 -28.81
C LYS A 4 -13.41 -11.67 -28.00
N LEU A 5 -13.51 -12.65 -27.11
CA LEU A 5 -12.41 -13.21 -26.31
C LEU A 5 -11.41 -13.99 -27.21
N PRO A 6 -10.12 -14.13 -26.80
CA PRO A 6 -9.62 -13.99 -25.44
C PRO A 6 -9.20 -12.54 -25.13
N ILE A 7 -9.96 -11.87 -24.27
CA ILE A 7 -9.52 -10.62 -23.66
C ILE A 7 -8.51 -11.02 -22.61
N PHE A 8 -7.24 -10.74 -22.90
CA PHE A 8 -6.22 -10.64 -21.89
C PHE A 8 -6.54 -9.38 -21.07
N LEU A 9 -7.16 -9.58 -19.90
CA LEU A 9 -7.18 -8.58 -18.84
C LEU A 9 -5.88 -8.82 -18.06
N PRO A 10 -4.84 -7.98 -18.19
CA PRO A 10 -3.74 -8.02 -17.23
C PRO A 10 -4.31 -7.55 -15.90
N ASP A 11 -4.82 -8.49 -15.11
CA ASP A 11 -4.92 -8.23 -13.69
C ASP A 11 -3.48 -8.02 -13.19
N ALA A 12 -3.30 -7.02 -12.33
CA ALA A 12 -1.97 -6.65 -11.82
C ALA A 12 -1.26 -7.83 -11.11
N THR A 13 -2.00 -8.90 -10.83
CA THR A 13 -1.55 -10.16 -10.25
C THR A 13 -0.53 -10.92 -11.12
N ARG A 14 -0.60 -10.84 -12.47
CA ARG A 14 0.24 -11.66 -13.36
C ARG A 14 1.27 -10.90 -14.21
N ALA A 15 1.32 -9.57 -14.13
CA ALA A 15 2.17 -8.74 -15.00
C ALA A 15 3.43 -8.16 -14.33
N VAL A 16 3.90 -8.73 -13.20
CA VAL A 16 5.18 -8.32 -12.61
C VAL A 16 6.29 -9.20 -13.20
N VAL A 17 6.96 -8.69 -14.24
CA VAL A 17 8.13 -9.37 -14.86
C VAL A 17 9.32 -9.36 -13.91
N LYS A 18 9.48 -8.28 -13.13
CA LYS A 18 10.45 -8.12 -12.04
C LYS A 18 10.01 -6.93 -11.19
N GLY A 19 10.07 -7.05 -9.86
CA GLY A 19 9.92 -5.90 -8.97
C GLY A 19 11.20 -5.05 -8.99
N VAL A 20 11.06 -3.72 -9.07
CA VAL A 20 12.19 -2.80 -8.92
C VAL A 20 12.55 -2.72 -7.45
N ASP A 21 13.83 -2.89 -7.10
CA ASP A 21 14.34 -2.72 -5.75
C ASP A 21 15.33 -1.55 -5.62
N SER A 22 15.85 -1.31 -4.42
CA SER A 22 16.81 -0.23 -4.19
C SER A 22 18.13 -0.44 -4.95
N ASN A 23 18.54 -1.68 -5.24
CA ASN A 23 19.77 -1.96 -5.99
C ASN A 23 19.62 -1.55 -7.46
N ASP A 24 18.44 -1.77 -8.05
CA ASP A 24 18.12 -1.31 -9.40
C ASP A 24 18.28 0.21 -9.51
N LEU A 25 17.83 0.96 -8.50
CA LEU A 25 17.93 2.43 -8.48
C LEU A 25 19.37 2.92 -8.24
N ILE A 26 20.13 2.27 -7.35
CA ILE A 26 21.56 2.56 -7.17
C ILE A 26 22.32 2.31 -8.49
N SER A 27 21.95 1.28 -9.25
CA SER A 27 22.57 0.99 -10.56
C SER A 27 22.34 2.10 -11.60
N CYS A 28 21.29 2.90 -11.44
CA CYS A 28 21.00 4.07 -12.27
C CYS A 28 21.76 5.35 -11.84
N GLY A 29 22.59 5.28 -10.80
CA GLY A 29 23.44 6.40 -10.37
C GLY A 29 22.92 7.17 -9.15
N GLU A 30 21.87 6.68 -8.48
CA GLU A 30 21.44 7.22 -7.20
C GLU A 30 22.51 6.96 -6.12
N LYS A 31 22.96 8.02 -5.45
CA LYS A 31 24.05 7.95 -4.47
C LYS A 31 23.60 7.41 -3.12
N ASP A 32 22.33 7.62 -2.78
CA ASP A 32 21.71 7.17 -1.55
C ASP A 32 20.72 6.04 -1.85
N ARG A 33 20.65 5.04 -0.96
CA ARG A 33 19.66 3.97 -1.08
C ARG A 33 18.25 4.58 -0.95
N PRO A 34 17.39 4.48 -1.98
CA PRO A 34 16.02 4.96 -1.87
C PRO A 34 15.23 4.10 -0.89
N LEU A 35 14.36 4.77 -0.12
CA LEU A 35 13.45 4.11 0.81
C LEU A 35 12.33 3.42 0.03
N LEU A 36 12.05 2.17 0.38
CA LEU A 36 10.94 1.40 -0.19
C LEU A 36 9.80 1.33 0.83
N ILE A 37 8.61 1.74 0.38
CA ILE A 37 7.38 1.69 1.17
C ILE A 37 6.46 0.63 0.56
N ALA A 38 6.17 -0.43 1.32
CA ALA A 38 5.24 -1.46 0.88
C ALA A 38 3.79 -1.04 1.14
N VAL A 39 2.87 -1.43 0.26
CA VAL A 39 1.46 -1.06 0.37
C VAL A 39 0.64 -2.24 0.88
N ILE A 40 0.07 -2.10 2.06
CA ILE A 40 -0.81 -3.10 2.67
C ILE A 40 -2.20 -2.95 2.05
N GLN A 41 -2.68 -4.03 1.44
CA GLN A 41 -3.98 -4.14 0.77
C GLN A 41 -4.98 -4.95 1.59
N GLY A 42 -6.27 -4.93 1.22
CA GLY A 42 -7.32 -5.70 1.91
C GLY A 42 -8.69 -5.01 2.03
N GLY A 43 -8.87 -3.83 1.41
CA GLY A 43 -10.18 -3.14 1.42
C GLY A 43 -10.62 -2.76 2.84
N PHE A 44 -11.84 -3.11 3.23
CA PHE A 44 -12.37 -2.91 4.59
C PHE A 44 -12.24 -4.15 5.48
N ASP A 45 -11.57 -5.20 5.01
CA ASP A 45 -11.35 -6.43 5.78
C ASP A 45 -10.05 -6.34 6.59
N LYS A 46 -10.18 -6.35 7.92
CA LYS A 46 -9.04 -6.25 8.84
C LYS A 46 -8.17 -7.50 8.83
N GLU A 47 -8.74 -8.68 8.61
CA GLU A 47 -7.98 -9.93 8.59
C GLU A 47 -7.16 -10.04 7.30
N LEU A 48 -7.74 -9.69 6.14
CA LEU A 48 -6.97 -9.62 4.89
C LEU A 48 -5.84 -8.59 4.96
N ARG A 49 -6.08 -7.45 5.60
CA ARG A 49 -5.03 -6.44 5.84
C ARG A 49 -3.93 -6.96 6.75
N LYS A 50 -4.29 -7.68 7.81
CA LYS A 50 -3.33 -8.31 8.72
C LYS A 50 -2.47 -9.35 8.00
N GLU A 51 -3.08 -10.25 7.25
CA GLU A 51 -2.38 -11.27 6.47
C GLU A 51 -1.40 -10.63 5.47
N CYS A 52 -1.85 -9.60 4.75
CA CYS A 52 -1.00 -8.86 3.82
C CYS A 52 0.17 -8.18 4.55
N ALA A 53 -0.10 -7.55 5.70
CA ALA A 53 0.92 -6.87 6.49
C ALA A 53 1.97 -7.84 7.03
N GLU A 54 1.56 -8.98 7.58
CA GLU A 54 2.47 -10.00 8.12
C GLU A 54 3.45 -10.48 7.06
N GLN A 55 2.98 -10.80 5.84
CA GLN A 55 3.86 -11.18 4.73
C GLN A 55 4.81 -10.06 4.30
N LEU A 56 4.35 -8.80 4.29
CA LEU A 56 5.20 -7.64 3.96
C LEU A 56 6.20 -7.31 5.07
N PHE A 57 5.90 -7.64 6.32
CA PHE A 57 6.81 -7.47 7.45
C PHE A 57 7.99 -8.44 7.36
N GLU A 58 7.76 -9.68 6.94
CA GLU A 58 8.82 -10.68 6.73
C GLU A 58 9.85 -10.23 5.67
N ILE A 59 9.41 -9.47 4.65
CA ILE A 59 10.30 -8.94 3.60
C ILE A 59 11.18 -7.79 4.12
N GLY A 60 10.69 -6.99 5.06
CA GLY A 60 11.49 -5.96 5.75
C GLY A 60 11.69 -4.63 5.01
N PHE A 61 10.60 -3.96 4.63
CA PHE A 61 10.63 -2.64 3.98
C PHE A 61 10.97 -1.48 4.95
N ASP A 62 11.31 -0.32 4.39
CA ASP A 62 11.63 0.90 5.16
C ASP A 62 10.37 1.55 5.76
N GLY A 63 9.23 1.36 5.10
CA GLY A 63 7.93 1.85 5.54
C GLY A 63 6.76 1.02 5.00
N TYR A 64 5.59 1.31 5.53
CA TYR A 64 4.34 0.65 5.14
C TYR A 64 3.24 1.68 4.94
N GLY A 65 2.51 1.54 3.83
CA GLY A 65 1.39 2.40 3.47
C GLY A 65 0.06 1.67 3.52
N ALA A 66 -1.00 2.36 3.92
CA ALA A 66 -2.36 1.87 3.83
C ALA A 66 -2.91 2.09 2.42
N GLY A 67 -2.99 1.01 1.63
CA GLY A 67 -3.61 1.02 0.30
C GLY A 67 -5.02 0.45 0.30
N GLY A 68 -5.61 0.32 -0.89
CA GLY A 68 -6.84 -0.45 -1.08
C GLY A 68 -8.13 0.32 -0.91
N TYR A 69 -8.09 1.64 -1.11
CA TYR A 69 -9.22 2.56 -1.02
C TYR A 69 -9.82 2.62 0.41
N LEU A 70 -9.31 3.54 1.23
CA LEU A 70 -9.80 3.79 2.61
C LEU A 70 -11.14 4.55 2.65
N MET A 71 -11.81 4.69 1.49
CA MET A 71 -13.05 5.45 1.37
C MET A 71 -14.18 4.53 0.92
N GLN A 72 -15.31 4.58 1.62
CA GLN A 72 -16.53 3.92 1.17
C GLN A 72 -17.54 5.00 0.84
N GLU A 73 -18.03 5.03 -0.41
CA GLU A 73 -18.98 6.04 -0.88
C GLU A 73 -18.50 7.50 -0.65
N GLY A 74 -17.17 7.71 -0.73
CA GLY A 74 -16.54 9.01 -0.50
C GLY A 74 -16.29 9.36 0.97
N VAL A 75 -16.61 8.47 1.90
CA VAL A 75 -16.38 8.66 3.35
C VAL A 75 -15.13 7.92 3.78
N PHE A 76 -14.19 8.65 4.35
CA PHE A 76 -12.96 8.11 4.95
C PHE A 76 -13.25 7.23 6.18
N SER A 77 -12.65 6.05 6.22
CA SER A 77 -12.77 5.13 7.37
C SER A 77 -11.65 5.36 8.38
N GLU A 78 -11.99 6.05 9.48
CA GLU A 78 -11.10 6.23 10.64
C GLU A 78 -10.78 4.89 11.31
N ASP A 79 -11.72 3.94 11.34
CA ASP A 79 -11.54 2.62 11.97
C ASP A 79 -10.47 1.77 11.26
N ILE A 80 -10.48 1.74 9.92
CA ILE A 80 -9.43 1.03 9.17
C ILE A 80 -8.10 1.76 9.29
N MET A 81 -8.09 3.10 9.29
CA MET A 81 -6.87 3.87 9.45
C MET A 81 -6.22 3.62 10.82
N GLU A 82 -7.00 3.64 11.89
CA GLU A 82 -6.53 3.36 13.25
C GLU A 82 -6.00 1.92 13.36
N PHE A 83 -6.74 0.95 12.81
CA PHE A 83 -6.28 -0.44 12.75
C PHE A 83 -4.92 -0.56 12.05
N MET A 84 -4.77 0.06 10.88
CA MET A 84 -3.52 0.07 10.12
C MET A 84 -2.37 0.74 10.89
N ALA A 85 -2.65 1.86 11.58
CA ALA A 85 -1.66 2.57 12.36
C ALA A 85 -1.13 1.74 13.54
N ASN A 86 -1.99 0.93 14.16
CA ASN A 86 -1.64 0.02 15.25
C ASN A 86 -0.96 -1.27 14.76
N LEU A 87 -1.33 -1.75 13.57
CA LEU A 87 -0.77 -2.95 12.97
C LEU A 87 0.69 -2.76 12.53
N ILE A 88 1.05 -1.56 12.02
CA ILE A 88 2.40 -1.28 11.53
C ILE A 88 3.38 -1.12 12.72
N PRO A 89 4.53 -1.84 12.71
CA PRO A 89 5.53 -1.76 13.77
C PRO A 89 5.97 -0.34 14.11
N SER A 90 6.20 -0.09 15.39
CA SER A 90 6.74 1.20 15.86
C SER A 90 8.10 1.50 15.21
N GLY A 91 8.33 2.77 14.87
CA GLY A 91 9.57 3.23 14.21
C GLY A 91 9.61 3.04 12.69
N LYS A 92 8.64 2.34 12.08
CA LYS A 92 8.49 2.29 10.61
C LYS A 92 7.75 3.52 10.10
N LEU A 93 8.12 3.98 8.90
CA LEU A 93 7.37 5.04 8.22
C LEU A 93 5.95 4.54 7.91
N LYS A 94 4.94 5.34 8.26
CA LYS A 94 3.52 5.07 8.02
C LYS A 94 3.01 6.03 6.96
N PHE A 95 2.42 5.51 5.89
CA PHE A 95 1.94 6.35 4.78
C PHE A 95 0.45 6.12 4.51
N ALA A 96 -0.38 7.17 4.63
CA ALA A 96 -1.80 7.10 4.30
C ALA A 96 -2.02 7.38 2.81
N LEU A 97 -2.05 6.33 1.99
CA LEU A 97 -2.06 6.45 0.53
C LEU A 97 -3.45 6.92 0.05
N GLY A 98 -3.51 8.08 -0.59
CA GLY A 98 -4.76 8.67 -1.11
C GLY A 98 -5.54 9.53 -0.12
N VAL A 99 -5.02 9.76 1.09
CA VAL A 99 -5.62 10.71 2.06
C VAL A 99 -5.08 12.11 1.79
N GLY A 100 -5.88 12.92 1.09
CA GLY A 100 -5.49 14.28 0.70
C GLY A 100 -6.44 15.39 1.17
N ALA A 101 -7.67 15.04 1.57
CA ALA A 101 -8.63 16.04 2.06
C ALA A 101 -8.19 16.56 3.44
N PRO A 102 -8.18 17.89 3.69
CA PRO A 102 -7.67 18.45 4.95
C PRO A 102 -8.30 17.85 6.21
N ASN A 103 -9.63 17.61 6.19
CA ASN A 103 -10.33 17.01 7.33
C ASN A 103 -9.87 15.56 7.58
N ASP A 104 -9.63 14.78 6.53
CA ASP A 104 -9.19 13.38 6.67
C ASP A 104 -7.73 13.28 7.12
N ILE A 105 -6.89 14.24 6.70
CA ILE A 105 -5.51 14.37 7.20
C ILE A 105 -5.51 14.60 8.71
N VAL A 106 -6.32 15.53 9.21
CA VAL A 106 -6.44 15.81 10.66
C VAL A 106 -6.92 14.57 11.40
N LYS A 107 -7.90 13.84 10.85
CA LYS A 107 -8.40 12.59 11.45
C LYS A 107 -7.35 11.48 11.50
N SER A 108 -6.42 11.46 10.54
CA SER A 108 -5.38 10.43 10.43
C SER A 108 -4.19 10.66 11.36
N PHE A 109 -4.09 11.83 12.00
CA PHE A 109 -3.00 12.20 12.92
C PHE A 109 -3.36 12.01 14.40
N LYS A 110 -4.53 11.44 14.69
CA LYS A 110 -4.99 11.25 16.07
C LYS A 110 -4.17 10.22 16.84
#